data_AF-A0A7W1KY01-F1
#
_entry.id   AF-A0A7W1KY01-F1
#
_cell.length_a   1.000
_cell.length_b   1.000
_cell.length_c   1.000
_cell.angle_alpha   90.00
_cell.angle_beta   90.00
_cell.angle_gamma   90.00
#
_symmetry.space_group_name_H-M   'P 1'
#
loop_
_entity.id
_entity.type
_entity.pdbx_description
1 polymer ?
#
loop_
_entity_poly.entity_id
_entity_poly.type
_entity_poly.pdbx_seq_one_letter_code
_entity_poly.pdbx_strand_id
1 'polypeptide(L)'
;MKELLTIELVPKSSWYRNVRSNVSAAQWERLKRLTSSRAHNVCEICGGRGEKWAVECHEVFAYDDEQHIQKLMRLVALCPACHEVKHIGLAGVRGNRRRALAHLAKVNHWSMDDANHYIEACFELWSRRCCHQWKLDLSYLEQFDISPTDTQRTLE
;
A
#
# COMPACT_ATOMS: atom_id res chain seq x y z
N MET A 1 14.68 10.02 -11.49
CA MET A 1 13.80 9.25 -12.39
C MET A 1 12.35 9.51 -11.99
N LYS A 2 11.39 9.56 -12.92
CA LYS A 2 9.98 9.71 -12.56
C LYS A 2 9.42 8.35 -12.15
N GLU A 3 8.78 8.29 -10.99
CA GLU A 3 8.12 7.08 -10.46
C GLU A 3 6.63 7.12 -10.77
N LEU A 4 6.10 6.10 -11.44
CA LEU A 4 4.66 5.93 -11.69
C LEU A 4 4.06 4.89 -10.74
N LEU A 5 4.74 3.75 -10.59
CA LEU A 5 4.43 2.67 -9.65
C LEU A 5 5.55 2.57 -8.61
N THR A 6 5.20 2.66 -7.34
CA THR A 6 6.12 2.53 -6.21
C THR A 6 5.84 1.28 -5.40
N ILE A 7 6.83 0.86 -4.61
CA ILE A 7 6.67 -0.20 -3.62
C ILE A 7 6.23 0.41 -2.30
N GLU A 8 5.47 -0.34 -1.49
CA GLU A 8 5.02 0.08 -0.17
C GLU A 8 5.36 -0.98 0.89
N LEU A 9 6.60 -0.90 1.40
CA LEU A 9 7.06 -1.75 2.50
C LEU A 9 6.69 -1.12 3.84
N VAL A 10 5.66 -1.68 4.48
CA VAL A 10 5.19 -1.24 5.79
C VAL A 10 6.17 -1.69 6.90
N PRO A 11 6.54 -0.82 7.86
CA PRO A 11 7.39 -1.20 9.00
C PRO A 11 6.79 -2.37 9.78
N LYS A 12 7.65 -3.22 10.37
CA LYS A 12 7.21 -4.43 11.11
C LYS A 12 6.21 -4.14 12.22
N SER A 13 6.39 -3.05 12.97
CA SER A 13 5.49 -2.61 14.06
C SER A 13 4.10 -2.15 13.57
N SER A 14 3.96 -1.89 12.26
CA SER A 14 2.69 -1.55 11.61
C SER A 14 2.05 -2.73 10.86
N TRP A 15 2.68 -3.91 10.86
CA TRP A 15 2.07 -5.09 10.24
C TRP A 15 0.74 -5.41 10.90
N TYR A 16 -0.24 -5.79 10.06
CA TYR A 16 -1.62 -6.06 10.46
C TYR A 16 -2.40 -4.86 11.04
N ARG A 17 -1.80 -3.66 11.07
CA ARG A 17 -2.46 -2.40 11.45
C ARG A 17 -2.85 -1.64 10.19
N ASN A 18 -4.05 -1.94 9.69
CA ASN A 18 -4.59 -1.39 8.44
C ASN A 18 -6.04 -0.91 8.62
N VAL A 19 -6.63 -0.29 7.62
CA VAL A 19 -8.03 0.16 7.62
C VAL A 19 -8.96 -1.01 7.92
N ARG A 20 -8.77 -2.16 7.26
CA ARG A 20 -9.66 -3.33 7.41
C ARG A 20 -9.72 -3.84 8.86
N SER A 21 -8.65 -3.73 9.64
CA SER A 21 -8.63 -4.14 11.05
C SER A 21 -9.24 -3.10 12.00
N ASN A 22 -9.49 -1.88 11.53
CA ASN A 22 -9.98 -0.75 12.33
C ASN A 22 -11.39 -0.28 11.94
N VAL A 23 -12.05 -0.99 11.03
CA VAL A 23 -13.42 -0.71 10.60
C VAL A 23 -14.24 -1.99 10.56
N SER A 24 -15.57 -1.87 10.64
CA SER A 24 -16.47 -3.02 10.43
C SER A 24 -16.36 -3.56 9.01
N ALA A 25 -16.71 -4.84 8.83
CA ALA A 25 -16.74 -5.46 7.50
C ALA A 25 -17.62 -4.67 6.51
N ALA A 26 -18.76 -4.15 6.95
CA ALA A 26 -19.65 -3.34 6.13
C ALA A 26 -19.02 -2.01 5.69
N GLN A 27 -18.32 -1.33 6.61
CA GLN A 27 -17.57 -0.11 6.28
C GLN A 27 -16.44 -0.41 5.29
N TRP A 28 -15.70 -1.51 5.48
CA TRP A 28 -14.66 -1.91 4.55
C TRP A 28 -15.21 -2.22 3.15
N GLU A 29 -16.31 -2.98 3.05
CA GLU A 29 -16.96 -3.24 1.77
C GLU A 29 -17.46 -1.95 1.09
N ARG A 30 -18.00 -1.00 1.86
CA ARG A 30 -18.38 0.32 1.34
C ARG A 30 -17.18 1.08 0.77
N LEU A 31 -16.07 1.14 1.50
CA LEU A 31 -14.85 1.81 1.06
C LEU A 31 -14.30 1.18 -0.23
N LYS A 32 -14.22 -0.16 -0.30
CA LYS A 32 -13.79 -0.85 -1.52
C LYS A 32 -14.64 -0.50 -2.74
N ARG A 33 -15.96 -0.50 -2.58
CA ARG A 33 -16.91 -0.17 -3.67
C ARG A 33 -16.77 1.28 -4.13
N LEU A 34 -16.62 2.22 -3.18
CA LEU A 34 -16.39 3.63 -3.51
C LEU A 34 -15.09 3.81 -4.29
N THR A 35 -14.00 3.19 -3.83
CA THR A 35 -12.69 3.24 -4.49
C THR A 35 -12.74 2.68 -5.90
N SER A 36 -13.29 1.46 -6.09
CA SER A 36 -13.35 0.84 -7.42
C SER A 36 -14.29 1.58 -8.37
N SER A 37 -15.42 2.09 -7.88
CA SER A 37 -16.38 2.85 -8.69
C SER A 37 -15.82 4.19 -9.16
N ARG A 38 -15.13 4.94 -8.27
CA ARG A 38 -14.47 6.21 -8.63
C ARG A 38 -13.42 6.03 -9.72
N ALA A 39 -12.72 4.90 -9.69
CA ALA A 39 -11.73 4.56 -10.71
C ALA A 39 -12.31 3.86 -11.94
N HIS A 40 -13.65 3.81 -12.12
CA HIS A 40 -14.29 3.10 -13.24
C HIS A 40 -13.78 1.64 -13.42
N ASN A 41 -13.46 0.98 -12.31
CA ASN A 41 -12.87 -0.35 -12.26
C ASN A 41 -11.60 -0.49 -13.13
N VAL A 42 -10.76 0.55 -13.24
CA VAL A 42 -9.42 0.48 -13.85
C VAL A 42 -8.35 0.85 -12.83
N CYS A 43 -7.13 0.32 -13.02
CA CYS A 43 -5.99 0.69 -12.20
C CYS A 43 -5.68 2.18 -12.36
N GLU A 44 -5.63 2.92 -11.26
CA GLU A 44 -5.30 4.35 -11.27
C GLU A 44 -3.81 4.62 -11.58
N ILE A 45 -2.96 3.59 -11.59
CA ILE A 45 -1.54 3.70 -11.92
C ILE A 45 -1.28 3.37 -13.39
N CYS A 46 -1.68 2.18 -13.84
CA CYS A 46 -1.32 1.68 -15.17
C CYS A 46 -2.50 1.57 -16.16
N GLY A 47 -3.72 1.90 -15.73
CA GLY A 47 -4.94 1.73 -16.53
C GLY A 47 -5.39 0.27 -16.74
N GLY A 48 -4.60 -0.71 -16.27
CA GLY A 48 -4.89 -2.13 -16.44
C GLY A 48 -6.01 -2.67 -15.55
N ARG A 49 -6.36 -3.95 -15.76
CA ARG A 49 -7.34 -4.72 -15.00
C ARG A 49 -6.84 -6.15 -14.75
N GLY A 50 -7.27 -6.77 -13.67
CA GLY A 50 -7.06 -8.21 -13.44
C GLY A 50 -8.08 -9.09 -14.16
N GLU A 51 -7.72 -10.36 -14.35
CA GLU A 51 -8.57 -11.36 -15.03
C GLU A 51 -9.76 -11.80 -14.16
N LYS A 52 -9.52 -12.13 -12.89
CA LYS A 52 -10.55 -12.63 -11.96
C LYS A 52 -11.34 -11.51 -11.30
N TRP A 53 -10.68 -10.41 -10.97
CA TRP A 53 -11.29 -9.17 -10.49
C TRP A 53 -10.51 -7.99 -11.07
N ALA A 54 -11.23 -6.92 -11.44
CA ALA A 54 -10.64 -5.82 -12.18
C ALA A 54 -9.59 -5.06 -11.36
N VAL A 55 -9.92 -4.69 -10.12
CA VAL A 55 -9.07 -3.89 -9.23
C VAL A 55 -9.21 -4.31 -7.76
N GLU A 56 -8.20 -3.97 -6.98
CA GLU A 56 -8.08 -4.12 -5.54
C GLU A 56 -7.97 -2.75 -4.89
N CYS A 57 -8.60 -2.58 -3.72
CA CYS A 57 -8.49 -1.35 -2.94
C CYS A 57 -7.21 -1.42 -2.10
N HIS A 58 -6.31 -0.48 -2.33
CA HIS A 58 -5.04 -0.37 -1.63
C HIS A 58 -4.99 0.91 -0.81
N GLU A 59 -4.34 0.85 0.35
CA GLU A 59 -4.09 1.98 1.21
C GLU A 59 -2.83 2.71 0.74
N VAL A 60 -2.84 4.03 0.71
CA VAL A 60 -1.65 4.83 0.42
C VAL A 60 -1.25 5.56 1.69
N PHE A 61 -0.09 5.22 2.24
CA PHE A 61 0.43 5.84 3.45
C PHE A 61 1.50 6.90 3.19
N ALA A 62 1.48 7.97 3.99
CA ALA A 62 2.62 8.83 4.21
C ALA A 62 3.32 8.41 5.52
N TYR A 63 4.63 8.62 5.57
CA TYR A 63 5.46 8.25 6.72
C TYR A 63 6.20 9.49 7.23
N ASP A 64 5.94 9.86 8.48
CA ASP A 64 6.74 10.81 9.24
C ASP A 64 7.80 10.01 10.01
N ASP A 65 9.04 10.01 9.51
CA ASP A 65 10.15 9.25 10.08
C ASP A 65 10.69 9.86 11.39
N GLU A 66 10.40 11.14 11.70
CA GLU A 66 10.83 11.78 12.94
C GLU A 66 9.87 11.45 14.09
N GLN A 67 8.56 11.58 13.84
CA GLN A 67 7.52 11.29 14.82
C GLN A 67 7.09 9.82 14.81
N HIS A 68 7.56 9.05 13.82
CA HIS A 68 7.18 7.67 13.55
C HIS A 68 5.67 7.49 13.37
N ILE A 69 5.07 8.31 12.49
CA ILE A 69 3.63 8.26 12.18
C ILE A 69 3.43 7.73 10.76
N GLN A 70 2.67 6.64 10.65
CA GLN A 70 2.13 6.13 9.41
C GLN A 70 0.71 6.70 9.24
N LYS A 71 0.54 7.61 8.29
CA LYS A 71 -0.73 8.31 8.06
C LYS A 71 -1.40 7.83 6.78
N LEU A 72 -2.64 7.39 6.88
CA LEU A 72 -3.45 7.07 5.71
C LEU A 72 -3.75 8.36 4.94
N MET A 73 -3.31 8.43 3.68
CA MET A 73 -3.50 9.61 2.84
C MET A 73 -4.68 9.44 1.89
N ARG A 74 -4.86 8.23 1.35
CA ARG A 74 -6.00 7.89 0.49
C ARG A 74 -6.14 6.38 0.29
N LEU A 75 -7.26 5.99 -0.30
CA LEU A 75 -7.45 4.67 -0.90
C LEU A 75 -7.31 4.79 -2.43
N VAL A 76 -6.74 3.75 -3.05
CA VAL A 76 -6.49 3.72 -4.51
C VAL A 76 -6.92 2.37 -5.09
N ALA A 77 -7.50 2.38 -6.29
CA ALA A 77 -7.86 1.20 -7.06
C ALA A 77 -6.66 0.75 -7.92
N LEU A 78 -6.15 -0.46 -7.66
CA LEU A 78 -5.01 -1.02 -8.37
C LEU A 78 -5.38 -2.32 -9.07
N CYS A 79 -4.86 -2.59 -10.27
CA CYS A 79 -4.94 -3.94 -10.80
C CYS A 79 -4.10 -4.90 -9.92
N PRO A 80 -4.38 -6.22 -9.94
CA PRO A 80 -3.65 -7.17 -9.10
C PRO A 80 -2.13 -7.16 -9.29
N ALA A 81 -1.65 -6.85 -10.50
CA ALA A 81 -0.21 -6.77 -10.77
C ALA A 81 0.44 -5.53 -10.11
N CYS A 82 -0.21 -4.36 -10.18
CA CYS A 82 0.27 -3.16 -9.47
C CYS A 82 0.19 -3.33 -7.95
N HIS A 83 -0.89 -3.94 -7.47
CA HIS A 83 -1.07 -4.21 -6.05
C HIS A 83 -0.02 -5.20 -5.51
N GLU A 84 0.35 -6.22 -6.29
CA GLU A 84 1.45 -7.11 -5.91
C GLU A 84 2.80 -6.39 -5.81
N VAL A 85 3.07 -5.43 -6.70
CA VAL A 85 4.29 -4.59 -6.62
C VAL A 85 4.32 -3.75 -5.35
N LYS A 86 3.18 -3.18 -4.93
CA LYS A 86 3.09 -2.49 -3.64
C LYS A 86 3.54 -3.40 -2.49
N HIS A 87 3.16 -4.67 -2.54
CA HIS A 87 3.53 -5.68 -1.56
C HIS A 87 4.69 -6.59 -2.00
N ILE A 88 5.73 -6.04 -2.63
CA ILE A 88 6.81 -6.86 -3.23
C ILE A 88 7.54 -7.78 -2.23
N GLY A 89 7.62 -7.39 -0.94
CA GLY A 89 8.18 -8.24 0.10
C GLY A 89 7.38 -9.53 0.28
N LEU A 90 6.04 -9.43 0.32
CA LEU A 90 5.14 -10.58 0.35
C LEU A 90 5.18 -11.36 -0.97
N ALA A 91 5.27 -10.67 -2.10
CA ALA A 91 5.44 -11.32 -3.40
C ALA A 91 6.70 -12.19 -3.43
N GLY A 92 7.80 -11.74 -2.82
CA GLY A 92 9.03 -12.53 -2.68
C GLY A 92 8.85 -13.80 -1.86
N VAL A 93 8.20 -13.71 -0.69
CA VAL A 93 7.87 -14.89 0.14
C VAL A 93 7.02 -15.90 -0.63
N ARG A 94 6.15 -15.43 -1.53
CA ARG A 94 5.27 -16.27 -2.37
C ARG A 94 5.93 -16.77 -3.66
N GLY A 95 7.22 -16.51 -3.89
CA GLY A 95 7.92 -16.91 -5.13
C GLY A 95 7.62 -16.04 -6.36
N ASN A 96 6.95 -14.90 -6.18
CA ASN A 96 6.48 -14.02 -7.23
C ASN A 96 7.35 -12.76 -7.44
N ARG A 97 8.50 -12.63 -6.77
CA ARG A 97 9.36 -11.44 -6.87
C ARG A 97 9.70 -11.08 -8.31
N ARG A 98 10.07 -12.07 -9.14
CA ARG A 98 10.48 -11.83 -10.53
C ARG A 98 9.35 -11.20 -11.36
N ARG A 99 8.11 -11.68 -11.21
CA ARG A 99 6.96 -11.12 -11.95
C ARG A 99 6.61 -9.71 -11.47
N ALA A 100 6.67 -9.46 -10.16
CA ALA A 100 6.42 -8.15 -9.59
C ALA A 100 7.49 -7.14 -10.05
N LEU A 101 8.77 -7.50 -10.00
CA LEU A 101 9.88 -6.69 -10.51
C LEU A 101 9.71 -6.36 -12.00
N ALA A 102 9.38 -7.35 -12.84
CA ALA A 102 9.16 -7.10 -14.26
C ALA A 102 7.97 -6.15 -14.51
N HIS A 103 6.91 -6.26 -13.70
CA HIS A 103 5.77 -5.34 -13.79
C HIS A 103 6.14 -3.91 -13.33
N LEU A 104 6.90 -3.78 -12.26
CA LEU A 104 7.45 -2.51 -11.78
C LEU A 104 8.26 -1.80 -12.88
N ALA A 105 9.22 -2.52 -13.47
CA ALA A 105 10.06 -2.00 -14.55
C ALA A 105 9.21 -1.56 -15.76
N LYS A 106 8.25 -2.40 -16.17
CA LYS A 106 7.34 -2.10 -17.27
C LYS A 106 6.53 -0.82 -17.06
N VAL A 107 5.90 -0.67 -15.89
CA VAL A 107 5.02 0.49 -15.62
C VAL A 107 5.83 1.78 -15.51
N ASN A 108 7.04 1.71 -14.96
CA ASN A 108 7.90 2.88 -14.82
C ASN A 108 8.77 3.20 -16.04
N HIS A 109 8.76 2.36 -17.07
CA HIS A 109 9.68 2.44 -18.20
C HIS A 109 11.16 2.40 -17.77
N TRP A 110 11.46 1.56 -16.78
CA TRP A 110 12.80 1.38 -16.24
C TRP A 110 13.51 0.20 -16.87
N SER A 111 14.85 0.25 -16.87
CA SER A 111 15.63 -0.96 -17.06
C SER A 111 15.43 -1.92 -15.87
N MET A 112 15.75 -3.20 -16.06
CA MET A 112 15.70 -4.15 -14.95
C MET A 112 16.71 -3.79 -13.84
N ASP A 113 17.85 -3.20 -14.21
CA ASP A 113 18.87 -2.77 -13.26
C ASP A 113 18.39 -1.60 -12.41
N ASP A 114 17.75 -0.58 -13.02
CA ASP A 114 17.16 0.54 -12.28
C ASP A 114 16.06 0.06 -11.32
N ALA A 115 15.23 -0.88 -11.76
CA ALA A 115 14.16 -1.44 -10.93
C ALA A 115 14.73 -2.26 -9.76
N ASN A 116 15.84 -2.97 -9.93
CA ASN A 116 16.53 -3.65 -8.84
C ASN A 116 17.15 -2.67 -7.84
N HIS A 117 17.88 -1.66 -8.31
CA HIS A 117 18.45 -0.61 -7.44
C HIS A 117 17.36 0.10 -6.63
N TYR A 118 16.21 0.39 -7.25
CA TYR A 118 15.06 0.96 -6.55
C TYR A 118 14.52 0.03 -5.45
N ILE A 119 14.38 -1.27 -5.73
CA ILE A 119 13.96 -2.26 -4.72
C ILE A 119 14.95 -2.28 -3.56
N GLU A 120 16.24 -2.34 -3.84
CA GLU A 120 17.30 -2.37 -2.82
C GLU A 120 17.20 -1.15 -1.90
N ALA A 121 17.12 0.06 -2.47
CA ALA A 121 16.93 1.29 -1.72
C ALA A 121 15.65 1.27 -0.85
N CYS A 122 14.54 0.73 -1.39
CA CYS A 122 13.29 0.58 -0.63
C CYS A 122 13.45 -0.39 0.57
N PHE A 123 14.16 -1.51 0.39
CA PHE A 123 14.42 -2.47 1.47
C PHE A 123 15.37 -1.92 2.53
N GLU A 124 16.37 -1.13 2.14
CA GLU A 124 17.24 -0.42 3.08
C GLU A 124 16.46 0.57 3.95
N LEU A 125 15.60 1.39 3.33
CA LEU A 125 14.72 2.31 4.04
C LEU A 125 13.79 1.55 4.98
N TRP A 126 13.15 0.49 4.49
CA TRP A 126 12.30 -0.36 5.30
C TRP A 126 13.04 -0.96 6.51
N SER A 127 14.28 -1.41 6.32
CA SER A 127 15.11 -1.96 7.40
C SER A 127 15.35 -0.94 8.51
N ARG A 128 15.66 0.31 8.15
CA ARG A 128 15.78 1.43 9.09
C ARG A 128 14.47 1.70 9.82
N ARG A 129 13.35 1.81 9.10
CA ARG A 129 12.03 2.04 9.70
C ARG A 129 11.59 0.94 10.65
N CYS A 130 12.02 -0.30 10.41
CA CYS A 130 11.72 -1.43 11.28
C CYS A 130 12.40 -1.36 12.66
N CYS A 131 13.37 -0.46 12.87
CA CYS A 131 13.99 -0.23 14.17
C CYS A 131 13.11 0.60 15.13
N HIS A 132 11.95 1.07 14.68
CA HIS A 132 11.11 1.99 15.43
C HIS A 132 9.67 1.48 15.63
N GLN A 133 9.01 2.01 16.65
CA GLN A 133 7.59 1.79 16.90
C GLN A 133 6.77 2.88 16.21
N TRP A 134 5.87 2.46 15.32
CA TRP A 134 5.09 3.39 14.52
C TRP A 134 3.67 3.56 15.08
N LYS A 135 3.17 4.79 15.05
CA LYS A 135 1.76 5.12 15.29
C LYS A 135 1.00 5.09 13.97
N LEU A 136 -0.27 4.70 14.02
CA LEU A 136 -1.15 4.69 12.86
C LEU A 136 -2.14 5.84 12.97
N ASP A 137 -2.17 6.71 11.97
CA ASP A 137 -3.15 7.79 11.82
C ASP A 137 -4.12 7.43 10.69
N LEU A 138 -5.40 7.22 11.04
CA LEU A 138 -6.49 6.90 10.12
C LEU A 138 -7.52 8.04 10.00
N SER A 139 -7.16 9.28 10.37
CA SER A 139 -8.03 10.46 10.29
C SER A 139 -8.64 10.68 8.89
N TYR A 140 -7.99 10.21 7.83
CA TYR A 140 -8.56 10.20 6.47
C TYR A 140 -9.94 9.53 6.40
N LEU A 141 -10.25 8.56 7.25
CA LEU A 141 -11.53 7.86 7.24
C LEU A 141 -12.72 8.71 7.69
N GLU A 142 -12.48 9.81 8.42
CA GLU A 142 -13.53 10.70 8.93
C GLU A 142 -14.39 11.29 7.81
N GLN A 143 -13.81 11.54 6.63
CA GLN A 143 -14.54 12.03 5.46
C GLN A 143 -15.61 11.05 4.92
N PHE A 144 -15.61 9.80 5.41
CA PHE A 144 -16.60 8.78 5.08
C PHE A 144 -17.56 8.49 6.25
N ASP A 145 -17.60 9.37 7.26
CA ASP A 145 -18.36 9.18 8.49
C ASP A 145 -17.90 7.94 9.28
N ILE A 146 -16.61 7.61 9.18
CA ILE A 146 -15.98 6.52 9.93
C ILE A 146 -15.03 7.16 10.93
N SER A 147 -15.42 7.17 12.19
CA SER A 147 -14.54 7.60 13.27
C SER A 147 -13.44 6.54 13.45
N PRO A 148 -12.17 6.87 13.22
CA PRO A 148 -11.09 5.99 13.63
C PRO A 148 -11.15 5.89 15.15
N THR A 149 -11.51 4.73 15.69
CA THR A 149 -11.38 4.48 17.12
C THR A 149 -9.93 4.78 17.50
N ASP A 150 -9.73 5.67 18.47
CA ASP A 150 -8.43 5.97 19.07
C ASP A 150 -7.66 4.67 19.26
N THR A 151 -6.73 4.36 18.36
CA THR A 151 -5.88 3.17 18.50
C THR A 151 -4.74 3.44 19.49
N GLN A 152 -4.96 4.39 20.39
CA GLN A 152 -4.24 4.61 21.64
C GLN A 152 -4.98 3.88 22.77
N ARG A 153 -4.88 2.56 22.81
CA ARG A 153 -4.68 1.90 24.09
C ARG A 153 -3.28 1.34 24.08
N THR A 154 -2.39 2.17 24.59
CA THR A 154 -1.13 1.77 25.22
C THR A 154 -1.33 0.39 25.85
N LEU A 155 -0.54 -0.59 25.41
CA LEU A 155 -0.34 -1.79 26.21
C LEU A 155 0.36 -1.28 27.47
N GLU A 156 -0.38 -1.24 28.58
CA GLU A 156 0.18 -1.22 29.94
C GLU A 156 1.06 -2.45 30.16
#